data_AF-A0AA41CDU2-F1
#
_entry.id   AF-A0AA41CDU2-F1
#
_cell.length_a   1.000
_cell.length_b   1.000
_cell.length_c   1.000
_cell.angle_alpha   90.00
_cell.angle_beta   90.00
_cell.angle_gamma   90.00
#
_symmetry.space_group_name_H-M   'P 1'
#
loop_
_entity.id
_entity.type
_entity.pdbx_description
1 polymer ?
#
loop_
_entity_poly.entity_id
_entity_poly.type
_entity_poly.pdbx_seq_one_letter_code
_entity_poly.pdbx_strand_id
1 'polypeptide(L)'
;MGASDPKQYEVAESSPLRVLWIVLPLLAAFVACLYAQLYKAPATAPWIEVTLSPPWFRMGGSAAWSLLVIAALGIGLGAAFFRRRVELADDVLDVRSTMYRRRVPVAQLRLDQAEVVDLQRDRRYGIRFKTNGYAMPGFYSGHFRLQGGGKGFALVTDRTRVLALPVSDGSTLLLSLERPQVLLDALRKVAAPAPRR
;
A
#
# COMPACT_ATOMS: atom_id res chain seq x y z
N MET A 1 13.77 -21.32 -23.02
CA MET A 1 13.98 -20.00 -22.39
C MET A 1 13.81 -20.19 -20.90
N GLY A 2 14.89 -20.24 -20.15
CA GLY A 2 14.82 -20.45 -18.70
C GLY A 2 14.17 -19.23 -18.05
N ALA A 3 13.08 -19.44 -17.32
CA ALA A 3 12.52 -18.41 -16.46
C ALA A 3 13.61 -18.01 -15.48
N SER A 4 14.09 -16.76 -15.57
CA SER A 4 15.02 -16.24 -14.58
C SER A 4 14.26 -16.19 -13.25
N ASP A 5 14.81 -16.82 -12.22
CA ASP A 5 14.16 -16.85 -10.90
C ASP A 5 13.89 -15.41 -10.43
N PRO A 6 12.63 -15.03 -10.11
CA PRO A 6 12.30 -13.64 -9.80
C PRO A 6 13.10 -13.14 -8.61
N LYS A 7 13.91 -12.09 -8.83
CA LYS A 7 14.76 -11.55 -7.77
C LYS A 7 13.95 -10.61 -6.89
N GLN A 8 13.80 -11.00 -5.61
CA GLN A 8 13.14 -10.19 -4.59
C GLN A 8 14.10 -9.14 -4.01
N TYR A 9 13.58 -7.94 -3.78
CA TYR A 9 14.29 -6.83 -3.14
C TYR A 9 13.59 -6.46 -1.84
N GLU A 10 14.38 -6.33 -0.77
CA GLU A 10 13.87 -6.01 0.55
C GLU A 10 13.39 -4.55 0.61
N VAL A 11 12.12 -4.42 0.96
CA VAL A 11 11.45 -3.13 1.23
C VAL A 11 11.93 -2.65 2.58
N ALA A 12 12.30 -1.38 2.69
CA ALA A 12 12.75 -0.83 3.96
C ALA A 12 11.73 -1.11 5.07
N GLU A 13 12.22 -1.60 6.22
CA GLU A 13 11.37 -1.98 7.33
C GLU A 13 10.42 -0.83 7.71
N SER A 14 9.18 -1.20 8.01
CA SER A 14 8.24 -0.26 8.62
C SER A 14 7.91 -0.77 10.00
N SER A 15 7.91 0.13 10.99
CA SER A 15 7.49 -0.22 12.35
C SER A 15 6.14 -0.94 12.34
N PRO A 16 6.03 -2.14 12.96
CA PRO A 16 4.78 -2.92 13.01
C PRO A 16 3.68 -2.20 13.78
N LEU A 17 4.04 -1.25 14.66
CA LEU A 17 3.10 -0.36 15.35
C LEU A 17 2.24 0.46 14.38
N ARG A 18 2.66 0.60 13.14
CA ARG A 18 1.87 1.30 12.13
C ARG A 18 0.59 0.55 11.73
N VAL A 19 0.50 -0.76 11.98
CA VAL A 19 -0.75 -1.54 11.86
C VAL A 19 -1.82 -1.01 12.81
N LEU A 20 -1.44 -0.36 13.91
CA LEU A 20 -2.40 0.23 14.85
C LEU A 20 -3.29 1.30 14.19
N TRP A 21 -2.83 1.96 13.12
CA TRP A 21 -3.69 2.89 12.37
C TRP A 21 -4.85 2.20 11.64
N ILE A 22 -4.78 0.90 11.41
CA ILE A 22 -5.88 0.07 10.90
C ILE A 22 -6.66 -0.53 12.07
N VAL A 23 -5.96 -1.07 13.07
CA VAL A 23 -6.57 -1.83 14.16
C VAL A 23 -7.33 -0.93 15.14
N LEU A 24 -6.83 0.26 15.47
CA LEU A 24 -7.48 1.17 16.43
C LEU A 24 -8.89 1.63 15.99
N PRO A 25 -9.10 2.15 14.76
CA PRO A 25 -10.45 2.54 14.35
C PRO A 25 -11.40 1.33 14.26
N LEU A 26 -10.89 0.16 13.87
CA LEU A 26 -11.68 -1.07 13.85
C LEU A 26 -12.04 -1.54 15.27
N LEU A 27 -11.09 -1.46 16.21
CA LEU A 27 -11.32 -1.78 17.61
C LEU A 27 -12.33 -0.82 18.23
N ALA A 28 -12.24 0.48 17.93
CA ALA A 28 -13.22 1.47 18.38
C ALA A 28 -14.61 1.17 17.83
N ALA A 29 -14.74 0.82 16.55
CA ALA A 29 -16.01 0.40 15.95
C ALA A 29 -16.54 -0.90 16.58
N PHE A 30 -15.66 -1.86 16.85
CA PHE A 30 -16.00 -3.11 17.53
C PHE A 30 -16.53 -2.86 18.94
N VAL A 31 -15.83 -2.05 19.73
CA VAL A 31 -16.24 -1.67 21.10
C VAL A 31 -17.56 -0.91 21.07
N ALA A 32 -17.76 0.00 20.12
CA ALA A 32 -19.04 0.72 19.97
C ALA A 32 -20.20 -0.23 19.64
N CYS A 33 -20.00 -1.20 18.74
CA CYS A 33 -20.99 -2.24 18.43
C CYS A 33 -21.28 -3.12 19.66
N LEU A 34 -20.25 -3.54 20.39
CA LEU A 34 -20.38 -4.35 21.60
C LEU A 34 -21.13 -3.59 22.71
N TYR A 35 -20.78 -2.32 22.92
CA TYR A 35 -21.45 -1.44 23.88
C TYR A 35 -22.93 -1.26 23.52
N ALA A 36 -23.24 -0.97 22.26
CA ALA A 36 -24.62 -0.82 21.81
C ALA A 36 -25.43 -2.13 21.93
N GLN A 37 -24.77 -3.28 21.84
CA GLN A 37 -25.41 -4.58 22.05
C GLN A 37 -25.68 -4.87 23.52
N LEU A 38 -24.73 -4.58 24.41
CA LEU A 38 -24.86 -4.91 25.84
C LEU A 38 -25.74 -3.91 26.60
N TYR A 39 -25.71 -2.63 26.22
CA TYR A 39 -26.33 -1.55 27.00
C TYR A 39 -27.56 -0.92 26.33
N LYS A 40 -27.81 -1.19 25.04
CA LYS A 40 -28.95 -0.63 24.28
C LYS A 40 -29.72 -1.69 23.48
N ALA A 41 -29.75 -2.95 23.94
CA ALA A 41 -30.53 -4.00 23.28
C ALA A 41 -32.04 -3.70 23.41
N PRO A 42 -32.78 -3.51 22.30
CA PRO A 42 -34.22 -3.31 22.36
C PRO A 42 -34.93 -4.63 22.71
N ALA A 43 -35.96 -4.55 23.57
CA ALA A 43 -36.74 -5.71 24.02
C ALA A 43 -37.56 -6.39 22.89
N THR A 44 -37.84 -5.65 21.81
CA THR A 44 -38.51 -6.15 20.61
C THR A 44 -37.72 -5.71 19.38
N ALA A 45 -36.89 -6.60 18.85
CA ALA A 45 -36.06 -6.31 17.68
C ALA A 45 -36.69 -6.91 16.41
N PRO A 46 -36.79 -6.16 15.31
CA PRO A 46 -37.13 -6.73 14.02
C PRO A 46 -36.06 -7.75 13.58
N TRP A 47 -36.45 -8.66 12.68
CA TRP A 47 -35.56 -9.72 12.21
C TRP A 47 -34.36 -9.19 11.41
N ILE A 48 -34.48 -8.04 10.73
CA ILE A 48 -33.38 -7.27 10.12
C ILE A 48 -33.53 -5.79 10.47
N GLU A 49 -32.42 -5.16 10.87
CA GLU A 49 -32.33 -3.73 11.10
C GLU A 49 -31.03 -3.19 10.48
N VAL A 50 -31.14 -2.21 9.57
CA VAL A 50 -29.99 -1.48 9.01
C VAL A 50 -30.03 -0.08 9.61
N THR A 51 -28.95 0.32 10.28
CA THR A 51 -28.87 1.59 11.00
C THR A 51 -27.70 2.43 10.49
N LEU A 52 -27.82 3.75 10.61
CA LEU A 52 -26.75 4.69 10.26
C LEU A 52 -25.71 4.85 11.39
N SER A 53 -25.95 4.21 12.54
CA SER A 53 -25.12 4.26 13.75
C SER A 53 -24.75 2.85 14.21
N PRO A 54 -23.60 2.63 14.86
CA PRO A 54 -23.24 1.31 15.36
C PRO A 54 -24.34 0.72 16.27
N PRO A 55 -24.73 -0.56 16.09
CA PRO A 55 -24.26 -1.49 15.07
C PRO A 55 -25.05 -1.32 13.77
N TRP A 56 -24.34 -0.98 12.67
CA TRP A 56 -24.90 -0.66 11.34
C TRP A 56 -25.82 -1.75 10.76
N PHE A 57 -25.68 -2.99 11.23
CA PHE A 57 -26.54 -4.11 10.87
C PHE A 57 -26.83 -4.99 12.09
N ARG A 58 -28.11 -5.28 12.35
CA ARG A 58 -28.58 -6.28 13.31
C ARG A 58 -29.46 -7.30 12.62
N MET A 59 -29.35 -8.56 13.06
CA MET A 59 -30.22 -9.64 12.63
C MET A 59 -30.77 -10.36 13.86
N GLY A 60 -32.09 -10.41 14.00
CA GLY A 60 -32.77 -10.92 15.20
C GLY A 60 -32.35 -10.21 16.50
N GLY A 61 -32.10 -8.89 16.45
CA GLY A 61 -31.60 -8.11 17.59
C GLY A 61 -30.11 -8.29 17.92
N SER A 62 -29.41 -9.21 17.27
CA SER A 62 -27.98 -9.45 17.50
C SER A 62 -27.10 -8.58 16.60
N ALA A 63 -26.05 -7.99 17.17
CA ALA A 63 -24.98 -7.31 16.45
C ALA A 63 -23.85 -8.27 16.00
N ALA A 64 -24.00 -9.57 16.22
CA ALA A 64 -22.97 -10.58 15.93
C ALA A 64 -22.46 -10.50 14.49
N TRP A 65 -23.35 -10.21 13.52
CA TRP A 65 -22.94 -10.07 12.12
C TRP A 65 -22.06 -8.83 11.89
N SER A 66 -22.41 -7.68 12.47
CA SER A 66 -21.56 -6.48 12.42
C SER A 66 -20.20 -6.73 13.07
N LEU A 67 -20.17 -7.40 14.23
CA LEU A 67 -18.91 -7.75 14.92
C LEU A 67 -18.05 -8.71 14.11
N LEU A 68 -18.66 -9.74 13.49
CA LEU A 68 -17.97 -10.68 12.61
C LEU A 68 -17.37 -9.99 11.39
N VAL A 69 -18.13 -9.10 10.73
CA VAL A 69 -17.65 -8.33 9.59
C VAL A 69 -16.47 -7.43 9.99
N ILE A 70 -16.56 -6.73 11.12
CA ILE A 70 -15.48 -5.87 11.63
C ILE A 70 -14.23 -6.70 11.95
N ALA A 71 -14.39 -7.85 12.60
CA ALA A 71 -13.28 -8.76 12.92
C ALA A 71 -12.63 -9.32 11.63
N ALA A 72 -13.42 -9.79 10.68
CA ALA A 72 -12.94 -10.28 9.39
C ALA A 72 -12.21 -9.18 8.60
N LEU A 73 -12.74 -7.95 8.63
CA LEU A 73 -12.11 -6.80 8.00
C LEU A 73 -10.77 -6.45 8.67
N GLY A 74 -10.68 -6.51 10.01
CA GLY A 74 -9.44 -6.30 10.74
C GLY A 74 -8.37 -7.33 10.43
N ILE A 75 -8.74 -8.62 10.40
CA ILE A 75 -7.83 -9.70 10.02
C ILE A 75 -7.38 -9.52 8.57
N GLY A 76 -8.32 -9.26 7.65
CA GLY A 76 -8.03 -9.10 6.23
C GLY A 76 -7.11 -7.92 5.94
N LEU A 77 -7.43 -6.74 6.48
CA LEU A 77 -6.62 -5.52 6.30
C LEU A 77 -5.27 -5.62 7.02
N GLY A 78 -5.23 -6.22 8.22
CA GLY A 78 -3.99 -6.50 8.94
C GLY A 78 -3.07 -7.44 8.16
N ALA A 79 -3.60 -8.55 7.66
CA ALA A 79 -2.84 -9.49 6.82
C ALA A 79 -2.37 -8.84 5.51
N ALA A 80 -3.20 -8.01 4.88
CA ALA A 80 -2.83 -7.27 3.67
C ALA A 80 -1.73 -6.23 3.92
N PHE A 81 -1.67 -5.63 5.11
CA PHE A 81 -0.63 -4.66 5.47
C PHE A 81 0.79 -5.23 5.39
N PHE A 82 0.97 -6.50 5.77
CA PHE A 82 2.28 -7.15 5.73
C PHE A 82 2.68 -7.63 4.32
N ARG A 83 1.78 -7.60 3.35
CA ARG A 83 2.06 -8.03 1.97
C ARG A 83 2.77 -6.93 1.19
N ARG A 84 4.08 -6.82 1.36
CA ARG A 84 4.94 -5.88 0.62
C ARG A 84 6.06 -6.63 -0.05
N ARG A 85 6.18 -6.52 -1.37
CA ARG A 85 7.23 -7.18 -2.16
C ARG A 85 7.58 -6.31 -3.36
N VAL A 86 8.87 -6.23 -3.67
CA VAL A 86 9.37 -5.71 -4.94
C VAL A 86 10.14 -6.82 -5.62
N GLU A 87 9.67 -7.22 -6.79
CA GLU A 87 10.21 -8.34 -7.55
C GLU A 87 10.62 -7.85 -8.94
N LEU A 88 11.81 -8.24 -9.38
CA LEU A 88 12.23 -8.10 -10.77
C LEU A 88 12.18 -9.49 -11.40
N ALA A 89 11.21 -9.70 -12.28
CA ALA A 89 11.01 -10.95 -13.02
C ALA A 89 11.33 -10.69 -14.49
N ASP A 90 12.41 -11.28 -14.99
CA ASP A 90 12.94 -11.08 -16.34
C ASP A 90 13.12 -9.59 -16.69
N ASP A 91 12.17 -8.99 -17.40
CA ASP A 91 12.13 -7.61 -17.85
C ASP A 91 10.97 -6.79 -17.24
N VAL A 92 10.31 -7.30 -16.19
CA VAL A 92 9.18 -6.64 -15.53
C VAL A 92 9.45 -6.41 -14.05
N LEU A 93 9.31 -5.16 -13.63
CA LEU A 93 9.31 -4.76 -12.23
C LEU A 93 7.89 -4.90 -11.66
N ASP A 94 7.67 -5.88 -10.78
CA ASP A 94 6.42 -6.08 -10.02
C ASP A 94 6.54 -5.48 -8.62
N VAL A 95 5.79 -4.40 -8.39
CA VAL A 95 5.74 -3.72 -7.11
C VAL A 95 4.41 -4.03 -6.44
N ARG A 96 4.46 -4.73 -5.31
CA ARG A 96 3.31 -5.00 -4.43
C ARG A 96 3.41 -4.15 -3.17
N SER A 97 2.46 -3.23 -3.05
CA SER A 97 2.33 -2.26 -1.98
C SER A 97 1.04 -2.55 -1.23
N THR A 98 1.08 -3.49 -0.28
CA THR A 98 -0.07 -3.96 0.52
C THR A 98 -1.24 -4.46 -0.34
N MET A 99 -2.28 -3.66 -0.50
CA MET A 99 -3.47 -3.95 -1.32
C MET A 99 -3.32 -3.55 -2.79
N TYR A 100 -2.23 -2.86 -3.14
CA TYR A 100 -2.01 -2.33 -4.48
C TYR A 100 -0.86 -3.08 -5.17
N ARG A 101 -0.98 -3.25 -6.49
CA ARG A 101 0.05 -3.88 -7.32
C ARG A 101 0.26 -3.05 -8.58
N ARG A 102 1.52 -2.85 -8.95
CA ARG A 102 1.90 -2.19 -10.21
C ARG A 102 3.03 -2.98 -10.86
N ARG A 103 2.77 -3.46 -12.08
CA ARG A 103 3.77 -4.11 -12.94
C ARG A 103 4.19 -3.12 -14.02
N VAL A 104 5.49 -2.89 -14.17
CA VAL A 104 6.05 -1.98 -15.18
C VAL A 104 7.19 -2.69 -15.91
N PRO A 105 7.14 -2.79 -17.24
CA PRO A 105 8.28 -3.27 -18.02
C PRO A 105 9.48 -2.37 -17.84
N VAL A 106 10.67 -2.95 -17.69
CA VAL A 106 11.93 -2.22 -17.52
C VAL A 106 12.19 -1.27 -18.70
N ALA A 107 11.78 -1.66 -19.91
CA ALA A 107 11.85 -0.81 -21.11
C ALA A 107 11.03 0.49 -21.03
N GLN A 108 10.00 0.55 -20.16
CA GLN A 108 9.21 1.76 -19.93
C GLN A 108 9.78 2.63 -18.81
N LEU A 109 10.74 2.12 -18.03
CA LEU A 109 11.39 2.85 -16.96
C LEU A 109 12.45 3.79 -17.56
N ARG A 110 12.37 5.07 -17.20
CA ARG A 110 13.37 6.08 -17.57
C ARG A 110 14.52 6.04 -16.57
N LEU A 111 15.37 5.03 -16.70
CA LEU A 111 16.49 4.77 -15.78
C LEU A 111 17.57 5.86 -15.80
N ASP A 112 17.60 6.67 -16.87
CA ASP A 112 18.37 7.91 -17.01
C ASP A 112 17.90 9.01 -16.05
N GLN A 113 16.61 9.00 -15.68
CA GLN A 113 15.99 9.94 -14.75
C GLN A 113 15.70 9.31 -13.38
N ALA A 114 16.18 8.09 -13.15
CA ALA A 114 16.02 7.40 -11.88
C ALA A 114 16.99 7.98 -10.84
N GLU A 115 16.46 8.42 -9.72
CA GLU A 115 17.23 9.02 -8.64
C GLU A 115 16.73 8.61 -7.26
N VAL A 116 17.63 8.63 -6.28
CA VAL A 116 17.30 8.41 -4.87
C VAL A 116 17.12 9.78 -4.23
N VAL A 117 15.89 10.06 -3.78
CA VAL A 117 15.49 11.38 -3.29
C VAL A 117 14.96 11.30 -1.86
N ASP A 118 15.09 12.41 -1.15
CA ASP A 118 14.38 12.66 0.10
C ASP A 118 13.06 13.36 -0.22
N LEU A 119 11.93 12.70 0.01
CA LEU A 119 10.58 13.23 -0.25
C LEU A 119 10.20 14.39 0.68
N GLN A 120 10.97 14.66 1.73
CA GLN A 120 10.78 15.84 2.58
C GLN A 120 11.46 17.08 1.99
N ARG A 121 12.54 16.90 1.23
CA ARG A 121 13.33 17.99 0.64
C ARG A 121 12.97 18.23 -0.82
N ASP A 122 12.79 17.16 -1.60
CA ASP A 122 12.50 17.26 -3.02
C ASP A 122 10.99 17.41 -3.27
N ARG A 123 10.58 18.64 -3.60
CA ARG A 123 9.19 18.97 -3.93
C ARG A 123 8.72 18.36 -5.25
N ARG A 124 9.60 17.95 -6.17
CA ARG A 124 9.18 17.36 -7.45
C ARG A 124 8.41 16.05 -7.24
N TYR A 125 8.93 15.23 -6.31
CA TYR A 125 8.35 13.93 -5.95
C TYR A 125 7.51 13.95 -4.69
N GLY A 126 7.40 15.10 -4.01
CA GLY A 126 6.55 15.28 -2.85
C GLY A 126 5.11 14.83 -3.12
N ILE A 127 4.52 14.08 -2.20
CA ILE A 127 3.12 13.65 -2.31
C ILE A 127 2.21 14.85 -2.03
N ARG A 128 1.33 15.20 -2.99
CA ARG A 128 0.38 16.31 -2.87
C ARG A 128 -0.95 15.87 -2.25
N PHE A 129 -1.61 14.89 -2.85
CA PHE A 129 -2.84 14.31 -2.31
C PHE A 129 -3.00 12.84 -2.71
N LYS A 130 -3.76 12.11 -1.91
CA LYS A 130 -4.10 10.70 -2.12
C LYS A 130 -5.21 10.59 -3.16
N THR A 131 -4.99 9.81 -4.21
CA THR A 131 -6.02 9.52 -5.23
C THR A 131 -6.69 8.17 -4.93
N ASN A 132 -5.90 7.12 -4.75
CA ASN A 132 -6.38 5.82 -4.31
C ASN A 132 -5.22 5.06 -3.65
N GLY A 133 -5.11 5.17 -2.33
CA GLY A 133 -3.99 4.59 -1.59
C GLY A 133 -4.30 4.44 -0.11
N TYR A 134 -3.34 3.92 0.64
CA TYR A 134 -3.30 3.97 2.08
C TYR A 134 -2.15 4.88 2.50
N ALA A 135 -2.44 5.84 3.38
CA ALA A 135 -1.48 6.86 3.79
C ALA A 135 -1.62 7.09 5.29
N MET A 136 -0.48 7.13 5.97
CA MET A 136 -0.33 7.49 7.37
C MET A 136 1.04 8.17 7.55
N PRO A 137 1.30 8.84 8.68
CA PRO A 137 2.58 9.51 8.90
C PRO A 137 3.77 8.55 8.67
N GLY A 138 4.58 8.85 7.66
CA GLY A 138 5.76 8.04 7.31
C GLY A 138 5.48 6.77 6.50
N PHE A 139 4.24 6.48 6.08
CA PHE A 139 3.93 5.36 5.20
C PHE A 139 2.92 5.72 4.10
N TYR A 140 3.27 5.41 2.85
CA TYR A 140 2.43 5.67 1.69
C TYR A 140 2.42 4.46 0.76
N SER A 141 1.22 3.98 0.46
CA SER A 141 0.99 2.78 -0.35
C SER A 141 -0.12 3.04 -1.36
N GLY A 142 0.12 2.83 -2.66
CA GLY A 142 -0.89 2.98 -3.71
C GLY A 142 -0.71 4.25 -4.54
N HIS A 143 -1.80 4.81 -5.06
CA HIS A 143 -1.80 5.88 -6.06
C HIS A 143 -2.00 7.27 -5.47
N PHE A 144 -1.11 8.19 -5.85
CA PHE A 144 -1.04 9.56 -5.36
C PHE A 144 -0.85 10.54 -6.52
N ARG A 145 -1.16 11.81 -6.25
CA ARG A 145 -0.74 12.92 -7.08
C ARG A 145 0.53 13.53 -6.51
N LEU A 146 1.55 13.72 -7.35
CA LEU A 146 2.79 14.37 -6.95
C LEU A 146 2.68 15.89 -7.06
N GLN A 147 3.46 16.61 -6.25
CA GLN A 147 3.54 18.06 -6.24
C GLN A 147 4.03 18.61 -7.59
N GLY A 148 4.95 17.92 -8.25
CA GLY A 148 5.38 18.23 -9.63
C GLY A 148 4.32 18.00 -10.71
N GLY A 149 3.08 17.62 -10.37
CA GLY A 149 1.99 17.48 -11.35
C GLY A 149 1.96 16.13 -12.08
N GLY A 150 2.72 15.13 -11.63
CA GLY A 150 2.73 13.74 -12.13
C GLY A 150 1.86 12.76 -11.31
N LYS A 151 1.54 11.58 -11.86
CA LYS A 151 0.89 10.49 -11.11
C LYS A 151 1.98 9.70 -10.39
N GLY A 152 1.78 9.38 -9.11
CA GLY A 152 2.73 8.61 -8.31
C GLY A 152 2.14 7.27 -7.92
N PHE A 153 2.92 6.19 -8.02
CA PHE A 153 2.65 4.95 -7.32
C PHE A 153 3.66 4.79 -6.19
N ALA A 154 3.19 4.84 -4.94
CA ALA A 154 4.05 4.82 -3.76
C ALA A 154 4.06 3.44 -3.09
N LEU A 155 5.27 2.99 -2.76
CA LEU A 155 5.58 2.02 -1.72
C LEU A 155 6.68 2.66 -0.87
N VAL A 156 6.28 3.58 0.00
CA VAL A 156 7.18 4.41 0.80
C VAL A 156 6.99 4.06 2.26
N THR A 157 8.03 3.50 2.88
CA THR A 157 8.10 3.16 4.32
C THR A 157 9.01 4.10 5.09
N ASP A 158 10.00 4.68 4.40
CA ASP A 158 10.88 5.76 4.84
C ASP A 158 10.87 6.87 3.77
N ARG A 159 10.75 8.13 4.18
CA ARG A 159 10.66 9.29 3.28
C ARG A 159 12.03 9.86 2.92
N THR A 160 13.06 9.55 3.69
CA THR A 160 14.39 10.14 3.54
C THR A 160 15.17 9.52 2.39
N ARG A 161 14.85 8.27 2.04
CA ARG A 161 15.54 7.50 1.02
C ARG A 161 14.53 6.76 0.13
N VAL A 162 14.07 7.45 -0.90
CA VAL A 162 13.08 6.91 -1.84
C VAL A 162 13.67 6.89 -3.24
N LEU A 163 13.67 5.72 -3.87
CA LEU A 163 13.98 5.57 -5.28
C LEU A 163 12.78 6.06 -6.11
N ALA A 164 12.96 7.18 -6.82
CA ALA A 164 12.03 7.68 -7.80
C ALA A 164 12.36 7.09 -9.17
N LEU A 165 11.42 6.34 -9.76
CA LEU A 165 11.53 5.75 -11.09
C LEU A 165 10.45 6.34 -12.00
N PRO A 166 10.79 7.35 -12.82
CA PRO A 166 9.87 7.86 -13.83
C PRO A 166 9.57 6.78 -14.88
N VAL A 167 8.32 6.74 -15.32
CA VAL A 167 7.81 5.81 -16.34
C VAL A 167 7.41 6.62 -17.56
N SER A 168 7.56 6.04 -18.75
CA SER A 168 7.22 6.68 -20.02
C SER A 168 5.75 7.10 -20.15
N ASP A 169 4.84 6.50 -19.37
CA ASP A 169 3.42 6.88 -19.30
C ASP A 169 3.14 8.17 -18.49
N GLY A 170 4.19 8.84 -18.01
CA GLY A 170 4.11 10.07 -17.21
C GLY A 170 3.83 9.83 -15.72
N SER A 171 3.79 8.56 -15.28
CA SER A 171 3.77 8.22 -13.87
C SER A 171 5.18 8.07 -13.28
N THR A 172 5.27 8.04 -11.95
CA THR A 172 6.53 7.82 -11.23
C THR A 172 6.29 6.79 -10.13
N LEU A 173 7.13 5.76 -10.09
CA LEU A 173 7.17 4.82 -8.97
C LEU A 173 8.05 5.41 -7.87
N LEU A 174 7.55 5.42 -6.64
CA LEU A 174 8.28 5.87 -5.45
C LEU A 174 8.48 4.68 -4.53
N LEU A 175 9.71 4.15 -4.46
CA LEU A 175 10.02 2.90 -3.77
C LEU A 175 11.03 3.15 -2.64
N SER A 176 10.63 2.82 -1.41
CA SER A 176 11.50 2.81 -0.23
C SER A 176 12.04 1.41 -0.03
N LEU A 177 13.30 1.21 -0.40
CA LEU A 177 14.02 -0.06 -0.32
C LEU A 177 15.17 0.10 0.66
N GLU A 178 15.61 -0.99 1.29
CA GLU A 178 16.80 -0.92 2.16
C GLU A 178 18.04 -0.49 1.38
N ARG A 179 18.19 -1.05 0.18
CA ARG A 179 19.30 -0.82 -0.73
C ARG A 179 18.79 -0.38 -2.11
N PRO A 180 18.35 0.88 -2.27
CA PRO A 180 17.75 1.34 -3.53
C PRO A 180 18.72 1.29 -4.71
N GLN A 181 20.02 1.50 -4.47
CA GLN A 181 21.05 1.43 -5.51
C GLN A 181 21.18 0.02 -6.09
N VAL A 182 21.03 -1.03 -5.27
CA VAL A 182 21.12 -2.43 -5.75
C VAL A 182 20.00 -2.76 -6.75
N LEU A 183 18.79 -2.26 -6.52
CA LEU A 183 17.70 -2.40 -7.50
C LEU A 183 18.00 -1.59 -8.76
N LEU A 184 18.44 -0.34 -8.62
CA LEU A 184 18.73 0.53 -9.76
C LEU A 184 19.81 -0.07 -10.68
N ASP A 185 20.88 -0.61 -10.10
CA ASP A 185 21.93 -1.29 -10.85
C ASP A 185 21.43 -2.55 -11.55
N ALA A 186 20.55 -3.32 -10.90
CA ALA A 186 19.93 -4.49 -11.52
C ALA A 186 19.03 -4.10 -12.70
N LEU A 187 18.22 -3.04 -12.56
CA LEU A 187 17.39 -2.51 -13.64
C LEU A 187 18.26 -2.04 -14.81
N ARG A 188 19.37 -1.36 -14.55
CA ARG A 188 20.33 -0.92 -15.58
C ARG A 188 20.98 -2.10 -16.30
N LYS A 189 21.30 -3.19 -15.59
CA LYS A 189 21.84 -4.42 -16.21
C LYS A 189 20.83 -5.09 -17.14
N VAL A 190 19.55 -5.10 -16.76
CA VAL A 190 18.48 -5.64 -17.61
C VAL A 190 18.21 -4.74 -18.82
N ALA A 191 18.30 -3.42 -18.65
CA ALA A 191 18.10 -2.45 -19.72
C ALA A 191 19.29 -2.30 -20.69
N ALA A 192 20.49 -2.69 -20.27
CA ALA A 192 21.67 -2.65 -21.12
C ALA A 192 21.47 -3.60 -22.32
N PRO A 193 21.65 -3.12 -23.57
CA PRO A 193 21.62 -4.01 -24.73
C PRO A 193 22.68 -5.10 -24.53
N ALA A 194 22.28 -6.37 -24.63
CA ALA A 194 23.24 -7.46 -24.76
C ALA A 194 24.20 -7.09 -25.91
N PRO A 195 25.54 -7.14 -25.70
CA PRO A 195 26.47 -6.80 -26.77
C PRO A 195 26.18 -7.75 -27.94
N ARG A 196 25.72 -7.20 -29.07
CA ARG A 196 25.66 -7.94 -30.33
C ARG A 196 27.08 -8.33 -30.66
N ARG A 197 27.40 -9.61 -30.49
CA ARG A 197 28.52 -10.24 -31.18
C ARG A 197 28.09 -10.61 -32.59
#